data_AF-A0A8T2DV01-F1
#
_entry.id   AF-A0A8T2DV01-F1
#
_cell.length_a   1.000
_cell.length_b   1.000
_cell.length_c   1.000
_cell.angle_alpha   90.00
_cell.angle_beta   90.00
_cell.angle_gamma   90.00
#
_symmetry.space_group_name_H-M   'P 1'
#
loop_
_entity.id
_entity.type
_entity.pdbx_description
1 polymer ?
#
loop_
_entity_poly.entity_id
_entity_poly.type
_entity_poly.pdbx_seq_one_letter_code
_entity_poly.pdbx_strand_id
1 'polypeptide(L)'
;MGRLWESLPVILLLLVLLLHQSVSQGFEESESTRLVNEEVEVSNAPEIHCSRERSRAAWQIIQDYLTPFVERERYEIPKNCRLHPDNDLYRDQEHHKVHVDVFEWKCGYCKKSFNDEKFLDKHFSTRHYNLLNTTDTKCLADLCGALHCDFVLSSKKPKSKCNPPAVAKNRHLCESVANSCFPVSQGPSASRLHEHFLRQFCDAHTCTGNDKPFPRGGKKKSGVFYLAISILTLMLLPLFYLLVFLHQREKRSGTQDLRRIIKCGKKTKPS
;
A
#
# COMPACT_ATOMS: atom_id res chain seq x y z
N MET A 1 45.45 -13.87 -6.04
CA MET A 1 44.07 -13.69 -5.54
C MET A 1 43.78 -12.19 -5.30
N GLY A 2 43.86 -11.35 -6.34
CA GLY A 2 43.88 -9.88 -6.15
C GLY A 2 42.79 -9.08 -6.87
N ARG A 3 41.88 -9.74 -7.64
CA ARG A 3 40.88 -9.04 -8.47
C ARG A 3 39.45 -9.03 -7.90
N LEU A 4 39.18 -9.81 -6.86
CA LEU A 4 37.85 -9.92 -6.24
C LEU A 4 37.57 -8.85 -5.16
N TRP A 5 38.60 -8.18 -4.66
CA TRP A 5 38.47 -7.21 -3.55
C TRP A 5 38.23 -5.76 -4.00
N GLU A 6 38.61 -5.42 -5.23
CA GLU A 6 38.32 -4.11 -5.82
C GLU A 6 36.85 -3.97 -6.26
N SER A 7 36.16 -5.10 -6.41
CA SER A 7 34.77 -5.16 -6.85
C SER A 7 33.78 -5.03 -5.69
N LEU A 8 34.17 -5.27 -4.43
CA LEU A 8 33.28 -5.15 -3.27
C LEU A 8 32.62 -3.78 -3.08
N PRO A 9 33.31 -2.63 -3.19
CA PRO A 9 32.66 -1.33 -3.09
C PRO A 9 31.73 -1.06 -4.28
N VAL A 10 32.07 -1.57 -5.47
CA VAL A 10 31.22 -1.46 -6.67
C VAL A 10 29.97 -2.34 -6.54
N ILE A 11 30.11 -3.54 -5.98
CA ILE A 11 29.01 -4.47 -5.69
C ILE A 11 28.10 -3.89 -4.61
N LEU A 12 28.65 -3.25 -3.57
CA LEU A 12 27.87 -2.58 -2.53
C LEU A 12 27.13 -1.35 -3.09
N LEU A 13 27.77 -0.57 -3.97
CA LEU A 13 27.14 0.56 -4.65
C LEU A 13 26.02 0.10 -5.61
N LEU A 14 26.24 -1.01 -6.33
CA LEU A 14 25.23 -1.65 -7.19
C LEU A 14 24.05 -2.19 -6.37
N LEU A 15 24.30 -2.81 -5.21
CA LEU A 15 23.26 -3.25 -4.28
C LEU A 15 22.44 -2.06 -3.76
N VAL A 16 23.08 -0.95 -3.40
CA VAL A 16 22.39 0.28 -2.97
C VAL A 16 21.55 0.88 -4.11
N LEU A 17 22.07 0.88 -5.35
CA LEU A 17 21.33 1.32 -6.54
C LEU A 17 20.14 0.40 -6.87
N LEU A 18 20.30 -0.92 -6.72
CA LEU A 18 19.24 -1.92 -6.90
C LEU A 18 18.15 -1.78 -5.82
N LEU A 19 18.52 -1.52 -4.56
CA LEU A 19 17.59 -1.20 -3.48
C LEU A 19 16.87 0.14 -3.69
N HIS A 20 17.49 1.11 -4.36
CA HIS A 20 16.84 2.37 -4.72
C HIS A 20 15.89 2.20 -5.92
N GLN A 21 16.22 1.32 -6.88
CA GLN A 21 15.35 0.97 -7.99
C GLN A 21 14.12 0.17 -7.55
N SER A 22 14.24 -0.77 -6.61
CA SER A 22 13.08 -1.52 -6.09
C SER A 22 12.07 -0.64 -5.36
N VAL A 23 12.51 0.47 -4.76
CA VAL A 23 11.63 1.49 -4.15
C VAL A 23 10.97 2.37 -5.21
N SER A 24 11.63 2.63 -6.35
CA SER A 24 11.06 3.42 -7.46
C SER A 24 10.20 2.62 -8.44
N GLN A 25 10.35 1.30 -8.53
CA GLN A 25 9.62 0.45 -9.49
C GLN A 25 8.23 0.00 -9.03
N GLY A 26 7.78 0.39 -7.85
CA GLY A 26 6.41 0.17 -7.41
C GLY A 26 5.40 1.16 -8.00
N PHE A 27 5.44 1.47 -9.31
CA PHE A 27 4.40 2.23 -10.01
C PHE A 27 4.51 2.10 -11.54
N GLU A 28 4.42 0.88 -12.06
CA GLU A 28 4.05 0.66 -13.48
C GLU A 28 2.64 0.07 -13.54
N GLU A 29 1.67 0.98 -13.67
CA GLU A 29 0.27 0.66 -13.92
C GLU A 29 0.11 0.37 -15.42
N SER A 30 -0.11 -0.90 -15.74
CA SER A 30 -0.40 -1.36 -17.10
C SER A 30 -1.75 -0.82 -17.56
N GLU A 31 -1.73 -0.06 -18.64
CA GLU A 31 -2.88 0.52 -19.32
C GLU A 31 -3.73 -0.59 -19.97
N SER A 32 -4.86 -0.93 -19.35
CA SER A 32 -5.82 -1.88 -19.92
C SER A 32 -6.82 -1.13 -20.81
N THR A 33 -6.60 -1.26 -22.13
CA THR A 33 -7.52 -0.87 -23.19
C THR A 33 -8.87 -1.57 -23.02
N ARG A 34 -9.95 -0.79 -22.91
CA ARG A 34 -11.33 -1.27 -22.93
C ARG A 34 -11.67 -1.82 -24.32
N LEU A 35 -11.95 -3.11 -24.42
CA LEU A 35 -12.74 -3.68 -25.50
C LEU A 35 -14.05 -4.19 -24.88
N VAL A 36 -15.14 -3.56 -25.30
CA VAL A 36 -16.52 -4.02 -25.07
C VAL A 36 -16.72 -5.19 -26.03
N ASN A 37 -17.00 -6.38 -25.50
CA ASN A 37 -17.64 -7.44 -26.26
C ASN A 37 -18.93 -7.83 -25.53
N GLU A 38 -20.03 -7.65 -26.24
CA GLU A 38 -21.36 -8.16 -25.93
C GLU A 38 -21.39 -9.71 -25.95
N GLU A 39 -22.17 -10.24 -25.01
CA GLU A 39 -22.98 -11.46 -25.03
C GLU A 39 -22.34 -12.84 -25.24
N VAL A 40 -22.33 -13.64 -24.16
CA VAL A 40 -22.74 -15.06 -24.18
C VAL A 40 -23.44 -15.40 -22.85
N GLU A 41 -24.71 -15.82 -22.93
CA GLU A 41 -25.47 -16.44 -21.83
C GLU A 41 -24.79 -17.75 -21.35
N VAL A 42 -24.74 -18.02 -20.04
CA VAL A 42 -25.01 -19.33 -19.41
C VAL A 42 -24.87 -19.27 -17.87
N SER A 43 -25.87 -19.84 -17.21
CA SER A 43 -25.99 -20.30 -15.81
C SER A 43 -26.38 -19.28 -14.73
N ASN A 44 -27.58 -19.50 -14.18
CA ASN A 44 -28.15 -18.85 -13.00
C ASN A 44 -27.31 -19.11 -11.74
N ALA A 45 -26.16 -18.45 -11.63
CA ALA A 45 -25.61 -18.04 -10.34
C ALA A 45 -25.94 -16.55 -10.18
N PRO A 46 -26.38 -16.09 -8.99
CA PRO A 46 -26.64 -14.66 -8.78
C PRO A 46 -25.36 -13.89 -9.11
N GLU A 47 -25.40 -13.09 -10.17
CA GLU A 47 -24.24 -12.35 -10.67
C GLU A 47 -23.96 -11.19 -9.71
N ILE A 48 -22.95 -11.36 -8.85
CA ILE A 48 -22.53 -10.31 -7.93
C ILE A 48 -21.77 -9.25 -8.73
N HIS A 49 -22.46 -8.15 -9.08
CA HIS A 49 -21.82 -6.96 -9.67
C HIS A 49 -21.13 -6.09 -8.60
N CYS A 50 -20.11 -6.62 -7.92
CA CYS A 50 -19.31 -5.85 -6.97
C CYS A 50 -17.84 -5.78 -7.42
N SER A 51 -17.32 -4.56 -7.60
CA SER A 51 -15.91 -4.37 -7.96
C SER A 51 -15.03 -4.54 -6.71
N ARG A 52 -14.25 -5.63 -6.67
CA ARG A 52 -13.33 -5.93 -5.54
C ARG A 52 -12.33 -4.81 -5.27
N GLU A 53 -11.67 -4.31 -6.31
CA GLU A 53 -10.66 -3.24 -6.20
C GLU A 53 -11.26 -1.95 -5.60
N ARG A 54 -12.44 -1.54 -6.10
CA ARG A 54 -13.16 -0.39 -5.54
C ARG A 54 -13.60 -0.63 -4.09
N SER A 55 -14.05 -1.85 -3.78
CA SER A 55 -14.40 -2.26 -2.40
C SER A 55 -13.19 -2.16 -1.45
N ARG A 56 -12.00 -2.59 -1.91
CA ARG A 56 -10.74 -2.47 -1.17
C ARG A 56 -10.37 -1.01 -0.92
N ALA A 57 -10.50 -0.15 -1.94
CA ALA A 57 -10.26 1.28 -1.79
C ALA A 57 -11.23 1.95 -0.80
N ALA A 58 -12.54 1.62 -0.88
CA ALA A 58 -13.54 2.08 0.08
C ALA A 58 -13.16 1.69 1.52
N TRP A 59 -12.75 0.43 1.71
CA TRP A 59 -12.31 -0.05 3.01
C TRP A 59 -11.07 0.67 3.51
N GLN A 60 -10.06 0.86 2.66
CA GLN A 60 -8.85 1.59 3.04
C GLN A 60 -9.18 3.02 3.51
N ILE A 61 -10.10 3.70 2.82
CA ILE A 61 -10.57 5.03 3.20
C ILE A 61 -11.26 4.99 4.58
N ILE A 62 -12.13 4.01 4.82
CA ILE A 62 -12.77 3.81 6.13
C ILE A 62 -11.72 3.57 7.22
N GLN A 63 -10.72 2.74 6.96
CA GLN A 63 -9.67 2.40 7.91
C GLN A 63 -8.78 3.62 8.24
N ASP A 64 -8.41 4.40 7.24
CA ASP A 64 -7.46 5.50 7.36
C ASP A 64 -8.12 6.77 7.92
N TYR A 65 -9.37 7.05 7.55
CA TYR A 65 -10.02 8.34 7.83
C TYR A 65 -11.17 8.26 8.85
N LEU A 66 -11.89 7.15 8.96
CA LEU A 66 -13.08 7.03 9.82
C LEU A 66 -12.83 6.24 11.10
N THR A 67 -12.29 5.03 10.96
CA THR A 67 -11.98 4.09 12.05
C THR A 67 -11.20 4.72 13.22
N PRO A 68 -10.18 5.61 13.01
CA PRO A 68 -9.46 6.25 14.11
C PRO A 68 -10.36 7.05 15.05
N PHE A 69 -11.41 7.67 14.49
CA PHE A 69 -12.36 8.48 15.23
C PHE A 69 -13.42 7.61 15.89
N VAL A 70 -13.89 6.56 15.21
CA VAL A 70 -14.81 5.58 15.81
C VAL A 70 -14.19 4.92 17.04
N GLU A 71 -12.93 4.48 16.94
CA GLU A 71 -12.15 3.91 18.05
C GLU A 71 -11.99 4.91 19.21
N ARG A 72 -11.67 6.17 18.91
CA ARG A 72 -11.52 7.24 19.91
C ARG A 72 -12.80 7.52 20.66
N GLU A 73 -13.92 7.55 19.94
CA GLU A 73 -15.25 7.79 20.48
C GLU A 73 -15.86 6.56 21.16
N ARG A 74 -15.16 5.41 21.09
CA ARG A 74 -15.62 4.09 21.59
C ARG A 74 -17.03 3.76 21.10
N TYR A 75 -17.30 4.09 19.85
CA TYR A 75 -18.62 3.92 19.26
C TYR A 75 -18.71 2.58 18.54
N GLU A 76 -19.79 1.86 18.78
CA GLU A 76 -20.12 0.64 18.06
C GLU A 76 -21.00 1.00 16.86
N ILE A 77 -20.49 0.72 15.66
CA ILE A 77 -21.26 0.93 14.43
C ILE A 77 -22.48 -0.02 14.48
N PRO A 78 -23.70 0.45 14.20
CA PRO A 78 -24.88 -0.41 14.16
C PRO A 78 -24.77 -1.53 13.12
N LYS A 79 -25.24 -2.75 13.42
CA LYS A 79 -25.19 -3.89 12.47
C LYS A 79 -25.97 -3.67 11.18
N ASN A 80 -26.96 -2.77 11.17
CA ASN A 80 -27.73 -2.40 9.98
C ASN A 80 -27.01 -1.35 9.11
N CYS A 81 -25.92 -0.75 9.59
CA CYS A 81 -25.14 0.23 8.83
C CYS A 81 -24.30 -0.45 7.73
N ARG A 82 -24.25 0.16 6.55
CA ARG A 82 -23.46 -0.34 5.41
C ARG A 82 -21.95 -0.32 5.63
N LEU A 83 -21.47 0.54 6.54
CA LEU A 83 -20.05 0.63 6.91
C LEU A 83 -19.65 -0.36 8.02
N HIS A 84 -20.58 -1.17 8.52
CA HIS A 84 -20.26 -2.17 9.53
C HIS A 84 -19.23 -3.18 8.96
N PRO A 85 -18.14 -3.49 9.67
CA PRO A 85 -17.09 -4.39 9.16
C PRO A 85 -17.59 -5.77 8.71
N ASP A 86 -18.57 -6.32 9.44
CA ASP A 86 -19.18 -7.63 9.13
C ASP A 86 -20.10 -7.61 7.90
N ASN A 87 -20.54 -6.43 7.46
CA ASN A 87 -21.41 -6.29 6.30
C ASN A 87 -20.63 -6.19 4.99
N ASP A 88 -19.30 -6.12 5.03
CA ASP A 88 -18.47 -6.03 3.83
C ASP A 88 -18.36 -7.40 3.15
N LEU A 89 -18.89 -7.48 1.93
CA LEU A 89 -18.95 -8.70 1.12
C LEU A 89 -17.59 -9.40 0.96
N TYR A 90 -16.49 -8.66 0.77
CA TYR A 90 -15.18 -9.25 0.52
C TYR A 90 -14.30 -9.34 1.77
N ARG A 91 -14.79 -8.87 2.94
CA ARG A 91 -14.06 -8.82 4.21
C ARG A 91 -13.29 -10.10 4.51
N ASP A 92 -14.01 -11.22 4.51
CA ASP A 92 -13.44 -12.52 4.87
C ASP A 92 -12.33 -12.93 3.90
N GLN A 93 -12.55 -12.76 2.60
CA GLN A 93 -11.56 -13.12 1.59
C GLN A 93 -10.32 -12.23 1.63
N GLU A 94 -10.48 -10.93 1.88
CA GLU A 94 -9.35 -10.02 2.05
C GLU A 94 -8.54 -10.37 3.32
N HIS A 95 -9.17 -10.84 4.41
CA HIS A 95 -8.47 -11.36 5.59
C HIS A 95 -7.72 -12.67 5.33
N HIS A 96 -8.16 -13.46 4.35
CA HIS A 96 -7.51 -14.69 3.95
C HIS A 96 -6.44 -14.50 2.86
N LYS A 97 -5.99 -13.27 2.62
CA LYS A 97 -4.78 -13.00 1.84
C LYS A 97 -3.56 -13.03 2.72
N VAL A 98 -2.62 -13.89 2.38
CA VAL A 98 -1.33 -13.97 3.08
C VAL A 98 -0.23 -13.55 2.12
N HIS A 99 0.39 -12.41 2.37
CA HIS A 99 1.59 -12.00 1.65
C HIS A 99 2.81 -12.61 2.35
N VAL A 100 3.46 -13.58 1.70
CA VAL A 100 4.56 -14.36 2.28
C VAL A 100 5.91 -13.74 1.92
N ASP A 101 6.09 -13.37 0.65
CA ASP A 101 7.31 -12.76 0.11
C ASP A 101 6.93 -11.76 -0.99
N VAL A 102 7.89 -10.95 -1.47
CA VAL A 102 7.73 -9.89 -2.49
C VAL A 102 6.95 -10.38 -3.72
N PHE A 103 7.17 -11.63 -4.12
CA PHE A 103 6.52 -12.26 -5.27
C PHE A 103 5.70 -13.49 -4.88
N GLU A 104 5.29 -13.61 -3.61
CA GLU A 104 4.52 -14.77 -3.15
C GLU A 104 3.30 -14.35 -2.32
N TRP A 105 2.14 -14.59 -2.91
CA TRP A 105 0.83 -14.46 -2.29
C TRP A 105 0.20 -15.83 -2.08
N LYS A 106 -0.38 -16.06 -0.92
CA LYS A 106 -0.94 -17.36 -0.55
C LYS A 106 -2.40 -17.24 -0.15
N CYS A 107 -3.21 -18.16 -0.67
CA CYS A 107 -4.62 -18.30 -0.30
C CYS A 107 -4.75 -18.87 1.12
N GLY A 108 -5.44 -18.15 2.00
CA GLY A 108 -5.69 -18.56 3.38
C GLY A 108 -6.52 -19.83 3.51
N TYR A 109 -7.46 -20.08 2.57
CA TYR A 109 -8.36 -21.23 2.62
C TYR A 109 -7.70 -22.54 2.16
N CYS A 110 -7.11 -22.55 0.96
CA CYS A 110 -6.56 -23.78 0.35
C CYS A 110 -5.03 -23.82 0.25
N LYS A 111 -4.34 -22.78 0.77
CA LYS A 111 -2.88 -22.71 0.85
C LYS A 111 -2.13 -22.73 -0.50
N LYS A 112 -2.82 -22.49 -1.62
CA LYS A 112 -2.17 -22.28 -2.93
C LYS A 112 -1.39 -20.97 -2.96
N SER A 113 -0.20 -20.99 -3.54
CA SER A 113 0.65 -19.82 -3.76
C SER A 113 0.48 -19.26 -5.18
N PHE A 114 0.68 -17.96 -5.31
CA PHE A 114 0.52 -17.16 -6.52
C PHE A 114 1.62 -16.11 -6.56
N ASN A 115 2.06 -15.73 -7.76
CA ASN A 115 3.16 -14.78 -7.91
C ASN A 115 2.73 -13.33 -7.68
N ASP A 116 1.42 -13.05 -7.76
CA ASP A 116 0.85 -11.70 -7.70
C ASP A 116 -0.53 -11.74 -7.04
N GLU A 117 -0.90 -10.65 -6.37
CA GLU A 117 -2.19 -10.46 -5.71
C GLU A 117 -3.34 -10.61 -6.73
N LYS A 118 -3.16 -10.12 -7.95
CA LYS A 118 -4.18 -10.20 -9.01
C LYS A 118 -4.57 -11.65 -9.34
N PHE A 119 -3.60 -12.57 -9.31
CA PHE A 119 -3.89 -14.00 -9.55
C PHE A 119 -4.60 -14.64 -8.35
N LEU A 120 -4.25 -14.22 -7.13
CA LEU A 120 -4.96 -14.65 -5.93
C LEU A 120 -6.41 -14.13 -5.91
N ASP A 121 -6.65 -12.88 -6.32
CA ASP A 121 -7.99 -12.30 -6.46
C ASP A 121 -8.85 -13.06 -7.47
N LYS A 122 -8.28 -13.39 -8.63
CA LYS A 122 -8.95 -14.23 -9.64
C LYS A 122 -9.22 -15.64 -9.11
N HIS A 123 -8.33 -16.18 -8.30
CA HIS A 123 -8.54 -17.47 -7.63
C HIS A 123 -9.70 -17.41 -6.64
N PHE A 124 -9.84 -16.33 -5.86
CA PHE A 124 -10.99 -16.17 -4.96
C PHE A 124 -12.31 -16.07 -5.71
N SER A 125 -12.39 -15.28 -6.78
CA SER A 125 -13.63 -15.10 -7.55
C SER A 125 -14.11 -16.39 -8.25
N THR A 126 -13.20 -17.34 -8.52
CA THR A 126 -13.53 -18.56 -9.25
C THR A 126 -13.64 -19.79 -8.35
N ARG A 127 -12.75 -19.96 -7.37
CA ARG A 127 -12.64 -21.18 -6.55
C ARG A 127 -13.25 -21.04 -5.17
N HIS A 128 -13.37 -19.81 -4.66
CA HIS A 128 -13.92 -19.52 -3.34
C HIS A 128 -15.13 -18.58 -3.41
N TYR A 129 -15.77 -18.50 -4.57
CA TYR A 129 -17.00 -17.73 -4.76
C TYR A 129 -18.10 -18.11 -3.77
N ASN A 130 -18.28 -19.42 -3.55
CA ASN A 130 -19.31 -19.99 -2.68
C ASN A 130 -19.13 -19.65 -1.19
N LEU A 131 -17.98 -19.08 -0.78
CA LEU A 131 -17.75 -18.64 0.59
C LEU A 131 -18.29 -17.23 0.86
N LEU A 132 -18.73 -16.51 -0.19
CA LEU A 132 -19.33 -15.19 -0.04
C LEU A 132 -20.76 -15.31 0.48
N ASN A 133 -21.08 -14.61 1.58
CA ASN A 133 -22.45 -14.47 2.05
C ASN A 133 -23.15 -13.35 1.25
N THR A 134 -23.88 -13.70 0.20
CA THR A 134 -24.54 -12.73 -0.68
C THR A 134 -25.87 -12.18 -0.15
N THR A 135 -26.47 -12.81 0.86
CA THR A 135 -27.79 -12.41 1.38
C THR A 135 -27.70 -11.25 2.35
N ASP A 136 -26.73 -11.30 3.27
CA ASP A 136 -26.66 -10.35 4.38
C ASP A 136 -25.63 -9.23 4.12
N THR A 137 -24.57 -9.53 3.37
CA THR A 137 -23.50 -8.56 3.13
C THR A 137 -23.88 -7.55 2.03
N LYS A 138 -23.14 -6.45 2.00
CA LYS A 138 -23.29 -5.33 1.08
C LYS A 138 -21.97 -5.08 0.36
N CYS A 139 -22.05 -4.66 -0.89
CA CYS A 139 -20.89 -4.26 -1.66
C CYS A 139 -20.41 -2.88 -1.20
N LEU A 140 -19.21 -2.77 -0.61
CA LEU A 140 -18.65 -1.45 -0.23
C LEU A 140 -18.32 -0.58 -1.45
N ALA A 141 -18.11 -1.18 -2.62
CA ALA A 141 -17.87 -0.42 -3.84
C ALA A 141 -19.06 0.48 -4.23
N ASP A 142 -20.28 0.14 -3.82
CA ASP A 142 -21.47 0.98 -4.03
C ASP A 142 -21.37 2.31 -3.29
N LEU A 143 -20.58 2.37 -2.21
CA LEU A 143 -20.32 3.59 -1.44
C LEU A 143 -19.19 4.43 -2.02
N CYS A 144 -18.51 3.98 -3.07
CA CYS A 144 -17.35 4.70 -3.60
C CYS A 144 -17.65 6.09 -4.11
N GLY A 145 -18.88 6.33 -4.60
CA GLY A 145 -19.32 7.67 -4.97
C GLY A 145 -19.35 8.62 -3.77
N ALA A 146 -19.76 8.14 -2.60
CA ALA A 146 -19.83 8.91 -1.35
C ALA A 146 -18.48 8.98 -0.61
N LEU A 147 -17.63 7.97 -0.76
CA LEU A 147 -16.33 7.87 -0.08
C LEU A 147 -15.17 8.41 -0.91
N HIS A 148 -15.39 8.92 -2.12
CA HIS A 148 -14.33 9.39 -3.03
C HIS A 148 -13.25 8.32 -3.33
N CYS A 149 -13.63 7.06 -3.58
CA CYS A 149 -12.64 5.98 -3.87
C CYS A 149 -11.71 6.32 -5.03
N ASP A 150 -12.22 7.02 -6.05
CA ASP A 150 -11.42 7.39 -7.22
C ASP A 150 -10.24 8.30 -6.84
N PHE A 151 -10.31 9.03 -5.72
CA PHE A 151 -9.18 9.81 -5.21
C PHE A 151 -8.01 8.92 -4.74
N VAL A 152 -8.29 7.73 -4.20
CA VAL A 152 -7.26 6.78 -3.74
C VAL A 152 -6.79 5.88 -4.89
N LEU A 153 -7.70 5.50 -5.79
CA LEU A 153 -7.38 4.65 -6.94
C LEU A 153 -6.64 5.40 -8.03
N SER A 154 -6.99 6.67 -8.30
CA SER A 154 -6.39 7.43 -9.40
C SER A 154 -5.34 8.41 -8.91
N SER A 155 -4.12 8.25 -9.41
CA SER A 155 -3.03 9.23 -9.25
C SER A 155 -3.23 10.49 -10.10
N LYS A 156 -4.13 10.44 -11.09
CA LYS A 156 -4.39 11.51 -12.06
C LYS A 156 -5.70 12.23 -11.69
N LYS A 157 -5.64 13.57 -11.64
CA LYS A 157 -6.84 14.39 -11.46
C LYS A 157 -7.86 14.07 -12.56
N PRO A 158 -9.15 13.88 -12.23
CA PRO A 158 -10.17 13.65 -13.24
C PRO A 158 -10.19 14.84 -14.20
N LYS A 159 -9.97 14.55 -15.49
CA LYS A 159 -9.95 15.55 -16.56
C LYS A 159 -11.37 15.95 -17.02
N SER A 160 -12.41 15.34 -16.45
CA SER A 160 -13.80 15.60 -16.82
C SER A 160 -14.35 16.84 -16.14
N LYS A 161 -15.20 17.57 -16.89
CA LYS A 161 -16.00 18.68 -16.34
C LYS A 161 -16.92 18.16 -15.24
N CYS A 162 -17.12 18.96 -14.18
CA CYS A 162 -18.03 18.59 -13.09
C CYS A 162 -19.44 18.31 -13.62
N ASN A 163 -20.06 17.24 -13.11
CA ASN A 163 -21.45 16.86 -13.40
C ASN A 163 -22.32 17.10 -12.15
N PRO A 164 -23.09 18.21 -12.08
CA PRO A 164 -23.83 18.57 -10.87
C PRO A 164 -24.84 17.51 -10.41
N PRO A 165 -25.65 16.87 -11.29
CA PRO A 165 -26.49 15.74 -10.91
C PRO A 165 -25.75 14.58 -10.22
N ALA A 166 -24.57 14.20 -10.72
CA ALA A 166 -23.80 13.11 -10.14
C ALA A 166 -23.24 13.48 -8.75
N VAL A 167 -22.78 14.72 -8.60
CA VAL A 167 -22.30 15.25 -7.31
C VAL A 167 -23.44 15.29 -6.29
N ALA A 168 -24.62 15.78 -6.67
CA ALA A 168 -25.80 15.80 -5.80
C ALA A 168 -26.22 14.39 -5.37
N LYS A 169 -26.25 13.42 -6.31
CA LYS A 169 -26.53 12.00 -6.00
C LYS A 169 -25.53 11.44 -4.98
N ASN A 170 -24.24 11.65 -5.19
CA ASN A 170 -23.19 11.13 -4.31
C ASN A 170 -23.24 11.80 -2.92
N ARG A 171 -23.54 13.09 -2.87
CA ARG A 171 -23.76 13.82 -1.62
C ARG A 171 -24.93 13.24 -0.83
N HIS A 172 -26.08 13.02 -1.46
CA HIS A 172 -27.23 12.42 -0.78
C HIS A 172 -26.95 10.99 -0.30
N LEU A 173 -26.21 10.20 -1.09
CA LEU A 173 -25.75 8.88 -0.66
C LEU A 173 -24.85 8.99 0.59
N CYS A 174 -23.92 9.95 0.61
CA CYS A 174 -23.03 10.21 1.74
C CYS A 174 -23.83 10.59 3.01
N GLU A 175 -24.78 11.52 2.88
CA GLU A 175 -25.63 11.96 3.98
C GLU A 175 -26.52 10.80 4.51
N SER A 176 -27.05 9.96 3.62
CA SER A 176 -27.82 8.77 4.00
C SER A 176 -27.00 7.75 4.80
N VAL A 177 -25.73 7.56 4.41
CA VAL A 177 -24.78 6.72 5.16
C VAL A 177 -24.51 7.35 6.54
N ALA A 178 -24.29 8.66 6.62
CA ALA A 178 -24.06 9.35 7.88
C ALA A 178 -25.26 9.21 8.84
N ASN A 179 -26.49 9.36 8.33
CA ASN A 179 -27.72 9.24 9.11
C ASN A 179 -27.98 7.81 9.62
N SER A 180 -27.70 6.80 8.78
CA SER A 180 -27.93 5.39 9.13
C SER A 180 -26.86 4.82 10.05
N CYS A 181 -25.60 5.25 9.89
CA CYS A 181 -24.46 4.72 10.64
C CYS A 181 -24.17 5.49 11.94
N PHE A 182 -24.46 6.79 11.95
CA PHE A 182 -24.20 7.70 13.07
C PHE A 182 -25.45 8.55 13.37
N PRO A 183 -26.56 7.95 13.83
CA PRO A 183 -27.76 8.70 14.13
C PRO A 183 -27.53 9.60 15.35
N VAL A 184 -27.78 10.91 15.20
CA VAL A 184 -27.60 11.91 16.26
C VAL A 184 -28.45 11.62 17.52
N SER A 185 -29.54 10.86 17.37
CA SER A 185 -30.40 10.41 18.47
C SER A 185 -29.74 9.38 19.39
N GLN A 186 -28.67 8.70 18.95
CA GLN A 186 -27.97 7.66 19.71
C GLN A 186 -26.91 8.23 20.68
N GLY A 187 -26.89 9.55 20.86
CA GLY A 187 -26.11 10.22 21.89
C GLY A 187 -24.92 11.05 21.35
N PRO A 188 -24.10 11.62 22.26
CA PRO A 188 -23.12 12.62 21.90
C PRO A 188 -21.97 12.07 21.05
N SER A 189 -21.53 10.83 21.27
CA SER A 189 -20.49 10.18 20.46
C SER A 189 -20.97 9.98 19.02
N ALA A 190 -22.20 9.50 18.84
CA ALA A 190 -22.82 9.34 17.52
C ALA A 190 -22.95 10.70 16.81
N SER A 191 -23.38 11.75 17.52
CA SER A 191 -23.46 13.11 16.98
C SER A 191 -22.10 13.66 16.53
N ARG A 192 -21.03 13.44 17.30
CA ARG A 192 -19.66 13.86 16.91
C ARG A 192 -19.17 13.11 15.67
N LEU A 193 -19.43 11.80 15.59
CA LEU A 193 -19.08 11.00 14.42
C LEU A 193 -19.89 11.37 13.20
N HIS A 194 -21.17 11.71 13.38
CA HIS A 194 -22.03 12.20 12.31
C HIS A 194 -21.46 13.48 11.70
N GLU A 195 -21.17 14.49 12.54
CA GLU A 195 -20.57 15.74 12.08
C GLU A 195 -19.20 15.51 11.43
N HIS A 196 -18.37 14.64 12.04
CA HIS A 196 -17.08 14.29 11.48
C HIS A 196 -17.22 13.66 10.09
N PHE A 197 -18.15 12.73 9.91
CA PHE A 197 -18.37 12.06 8.63
C PHE A 197 -18.84 13.05 7.56
N LEU A 198 -19.80 13.94 7.88
CA LEU A 198 -20.26 14.97 6.95
C LEU A 198 -19.11 15.87 6.48
N ARG A 199 -18.30 16.38 7.43
CA ARG A 199 -17.17 17.26 7.15
C ARG A 199 -16.04 16.58 6.37
N GLN A 200 -15.82 15.30 6.64
CA GLN A 200 -14.69 14.56 6.08
C GLN A 200 -14.98 14.03 4.67
N PHE A 201 -16.22 13.60 4.43
CA PHE A 201 -16.62 12.92 3.19
C PHE A 201 -17.65 13.71 2.39
N CYS A 202 -18.70 14.23 3.02
CA CYS A 202 -19.86 14.76 2.31
C CYS A 202 -19.65 16.17 1.77
N ASP A 203 -19.00 17.07 2.52
CA ASP A 203 -18.78 18.47 2.12
C ASP A 203 -17.95 18.61 0.83
N ALA A 204 -17.05 17.65 0.56
CA ALA A 204 -16.27 17.62 -0.67
C ALA A 204 -17.10 17.35 -1.94
N HIS A 205 -18.38 16.96 -1.80
CA HIS A 205 -19.30 16.83 -2.94
C HIS A 205 -19.85 18.18 -3.37
N THR A 206 -19.00 18.95 -4.05
CA THR A 206 -19.36 20.21 -4.69
C THR A 206 -18.68 20.35 -6.05
N CYS A 207 -19.29 21.13 -6.95
CA CYS A 207 -18.62 21.54 -8.19
C CYS A 207 -17.72 22.79 -7.99
N THR A 208 -17.76 23.43 -6.82
CA THR A 208 -16.90 24.56 -6.50
C THR A 208 -15.51 24.04 -6.12
N GLY A 209 -14.48 24.37 -6.89
CA GLY A 209 -13.14 23.76 -6.81
C GLY A 209 -12.30 24.02 -5.56
N ASN A 210 -12.92 24.37 -4.43
CA ASN A 210 -12.22 24.73 -3.20
C ASN A 210 -12.16 23.58 -2.19
N ASP A 211 -13.15 22.68 -2.15
CA ASP A 211 -13.22 21.63 -1.14
C ASP A 211 -12.45 20.39 -1.57
N LYS A 212 -11.46 20.03 -0.76
CA LYS A 212 -10.63 18.83 -0.97
C LYS A 212 -11.25 17.66 -0.22
N PRO A 213 -11.33 16.45 -0.83
CA PRO A 213 -11.70 15.26 -0.09
C PRO A 213 -10.69 15.03 1.04
N PHE A 214 -11.20 14.60 2.20
CA PHE A 214 -10.41 14.29 3.40
C PHE A 214 -9.59 15.46 3.99
N PRO A 215 -10.22 16.61 4.32
CA PRO A 215 -9.52 17.81 4.77
C PRO A 215 -8.74 17.62 6.08
N ARG A 216 -9.18 16.71 6.97
CA ARG A 216 -8.50 16.46 8.26
C ARG A 216 -7.34 15.45 8.16
N GLY A 217 -7.02 14.98 6.96
CA GLY A 217 -6.01 13.93 6.75
C GLY A 217 -6.41 12.58 7.36
N GLY A 218 -5.61 11.55 7.10
CA GLY A 218 -5.83 10.19 7.59
C GLY A 218 -4.71 9.70 8.49
N LYS A 219 -4.82 8.48 9.02
CA LYS A 219 -3.72 7.78 9.70
C LYS A 219 -2.49 7.78 8.77
N LYS A 220 -1.45 8.54 9.14
CA LYS A 220 -0.16 8.49 8.42
C LYS A 220 0.46 7.13 8.68
N LYS A 221 0.73 6.34 7.64
CA LYS A 221 1.61 5.17 7.76
C LYS A 221 2.96 5.69 8.27
N SER A 222 3.28 5.30 9.49
CA SER A 222 4.29 5.99 10.29
C SER A 222 5.64 5.97 9.58
N GLY A 223 6.30 7.13 9.52
CA GLY A 223 7.68 7.29 9.06
C GLY A 223 8.71 6.52 9.89
N VAL A 224 8.29 5.64 10.79
CA VAL A 224 9.12 4.73 11.58
C VAL A 224 9.99 3.84 10.69
N PHE A 225 9.48 3.34 9.56
CA PHE A 225 10.32 2.59 8.62
C PHE A 225 11.40 3.47 7.99
N TYR A 226 11.05 4.70 7.60
CA TYR A 226 12.00 5.68 7.08
C TYR A 226 13.04 6.08 8.14
N LEU A 227 12.63 6.27 9.39
CA LEU A 227 13.51 6.56 10.52
C LEU A 227 14.43 5.37 10.84
N ALA A 228 13.91 4.13 10.81
CA ALA A 228 14.70 2.93 11.03
C ALA A 228 15.78 2.76 9.95
N ILE A 229 15.43 2.97 8.67
CA ILE A 229 16.37 2.96 7.55
C ILE A 229 17.39 4.10 7.67
N SER A 230 16.96 5.29 8.09
CA SER A 230 17.85 6.43 8.33
C SER A 230 18.85 6.18 9.46
N ILE A 231 18.43 5.52 10.55
CA ILE A 231 19.33 5.18 11.66
C ILE A 231 20.31 4.08 11.25
N LEU A 232 19.84 3.07 10.52
CA LEU A 232 20.68 1.98 10.02
C LEU A 232 21.77 2.48 9.08
N THR A 233 21.44 3.41 8.18
CA THR A 233 22.41 4.02 7.25
C THR A 233 23.45 4.86 7.99
N LEU A 234 23.06 5.66 9.00
CA LEU A 234 23.99 6.44 9.82
C LEU A 234 24.96 5.57 10.64
N MET A 235 24.59 4.33 10.97
CA MET A 235 25.46 3.40 11.69
C MET A 235 26.39 2.59 10.77
N LEU A 236 25.90 2.16 9.61
CA LEU A 236 26.67 1.34 8.67
C LEU A 236 27.70 2.15 7.88
N LEU A 237 27.40 3.41 7.55
CA LEU A 237 28.28 4.25 6.74
C LEU A 237 29.64 4.52 7.42
N PRO A 238 29.72 4.95 8.70
CA PRO A 238 31.00 5.17 9.38
C PRO A 238 31.78 3.88 9.59
N LEU A 239 31.08 2.77 9.86
CA LEU A 239 31.68 1.46 10.04
C LEU A 239 32.37 0.99 8.74
N PHE A 240 31.71 1.20 7.60
CA PHE A 240 32.29 0.93 6.28
C PHE A 240 33.57 1.75 6.04
N TYR A 241 33.54 3.06 6.29
CA TYR A 241 34.72 3.92 6.12
C TYR A 241 35.86 3.56 7.08
N LEU A 242 35.55 3.16 8.32
CA LEU A 242 36.54 2.66 9.28
C LEU A 242 37.22 1.37 8.77
N LEU A 243 36.45 0.42 8.27
CA LEU A 243 37.00 -0.82 7.70
C LEU A 243 37.89 -0.53 6.48
N VAL A 244 37.46 0.37 5.58
CA VAL A 244 38.29 0.80 4.43
C VAL A 244 39.57 1.48 4.90
N PHE A 245 39.50 2.35 5.91
CA PHE A 245 40.67 3.04 6.47
C PHE A 245 41.66 2.06 7.10
N LEU A 246 41.20 1.12 7.92
CA LEU A 246 42.03 0.08 8.53
C LEU A 246 42.67 -0.80 7.45
N HIS A 247 41.92 -1.16 6.41
CA HIS A 247 42.42 -1.96 5.31
C HIS A 247 43.48 -1.23 4.46
N GLN A 248 43.28 0.06 4.17
CA GLN A 248 44.28 0.88 3.48
C GLN A 248 45.55 1.03 4.33
N ARG A 249 45.41 1.19 5.65
CA ARG A 249 46.53 1.28 6.58
C ARG A 249 47.35 -0.01 6.61
N GLU A 250 46.69 -1.17 6.62
CA GLU A 250 47.35 -2.48 6.58
C GLU A 250 48.12 -2.69 5.28
N LYS A 251 47.53 -2.36 4.12
CA LYS A 251 48.23 -2.37 2.82
C LYS A 251 49.46 -1.44 2.81
N ARG A 252 49.35 -0.26 3.43
CA ARG A 252 50.45 0.70 3.55
C ARG A 252 51.55 0.20 4.50
N SER A 253 51.20 -0.56 5.54
CA SER A 253 52.14 -1.23 6.46
C SER A 253 52.89 -2.37 5.76
N GLY A 254 52.17 -3.29 5.09
CA GLY A 254 52.78 -4.44 4.43
C GLY A 254 53.73 -4.07 3.28
N THR A 255 53.49 -2.93 2.61
CA THR A 255 54.42 -2.40 1.59
C THR A 255 55.68 -1.75 2.19
N GLN A 256 55.64 -1.25 3.43
CA GLN A 256 56.82 -0.74 4.13
C GLN A 256 57.72 -1.87 4.66
N ASP A 257 57.15 -2.98 5.11
CA ASP A 257 57.92 -4.13 5.60
C ASP A 257 58.67 -4.85 4.46
N LEU A 258 58.06 -4.97 3.26
CA LEU A 258 58.74 -5.51 2.08
C LEU A 258 59.86 -4.60 1.55
N ARG A 259 59.76 -3.28 1.75
CA ARG A 259 60.77 -2.31 1.29
C ARG A 259 62.02 -2.29 2.18
N ARG A 260 61.98 -2.89 3.37
CA ARG A 260 63.12 -2.93 4.31
C ARG A 260 64.11 -4.07 4.05
N ILE A 261 63.86 -4.94 3.07
CA ILE A 261 64.80 -6.01 2.65
C ILE A 261 65.43 -5.63 1.29
N ILE A 262 66.43 -4.73 1.29
CA ILE A 262 67.25 -4.44 0.11
C ILE A 262 68.69 -4.93 0.35
N LYS A 263 68.97 -6.08 -0.30
CA LYS A 263 70.24 -6.72 -0.72
C LYS A 263 71.58 -6.17 -0.16
N CYS A 264 72.22 -6.94 0.71
CA CYS A 264 73.67 -6.89 0.93
C CYS A 264 74.42 -7.47 -0.29
N GLY A 265 75.46 -6.78 -0.73
CA GLY A 265 75.98 -6.80 -2.11
C GLY A 265 76.63 -8.10 -2.60
N LYS A 266 76.41 -8.38 -3.90
CA LYS A 266 77.30 -9.22 -4.71
C LYS A 266 78.52 -8.38 -5.09
N LYS A 267 79.70 -8.70 -4.55
CA LYS A 267 81.00 -8.26 -5.09
C LYS A 267 81.40 -9.16 -6.26
N THR A 268 81.76 -8.55 -7.40
CA THR A 268 82.46 -9.19 -8.52
C THR A 268 83.97 -8.93 -8.45
N LYS A 269 84.72 -9.99 -8.82
CA LYS A 269 86.17 -10.21 -9.09
C LYS A 269 86.98 -9.02 -9.67
N PRO A 270 88.34 -8.98 -9.52
CA PRO A 270 89.23 -9.81 -10.36
C PRO A 270 90.56 -10.34 -9.75
N SER A 271 91.14 -11.28 -10.54
CA SER A 271 92.44 -11.98 -10.52
C SER A 271 92.79 -12.85 -9.31
#